data_AF-A0A6C0F526-F1
#
_entry.id   AF-A0A6C0F526-F1
#
_cell.length_a   1.000
_cell.length_b   1.000
_cell.length_c   1.000
_cell.angle_alpha   90.00
_cell.angle_beta   90.00
_cell.angle_gamma   90.00
#
_symmetry.space_group_name_H-M   'P 1'
#
loop_
_entity.id
_entity.type
_entity.pdbx_description
1 polymer ?
#
loop_
_entity_poly.entity_id
_entity_poly.type
_entity_poly.pdbx_seq_one_letter_code
_entity_poly.pdbx_strand_id
1 'polypeptide(L)'
;MGFHLRVKLLLNIDSVTGAPFIYGAKDGDLVHIPFNPEEHVVPEKFCKYLEQQGDHFVLYVEHFINFNNFVQQVTCEEFLEHYPDWTLYNLKKEFECYNWTKSNHDEFKEFLKWTTNTDSSYFLEWVVCWSY
;
A
#
# COMPACT_ATOMS: atom_id res chain seq x y z
N MET A 1 -12.89 8.79 -15.31
CA MET A 1 -11.83 9.18 -14.36
C MET A 1 -11.82 8.14 -13.27
N GLY A 2 -10.65 7.59 -12.92
CA GLY A 2 -10.55 6.59 -11.86
C GLY A 2 -9.42 6.91 -10.90
N PHE A 3 -9.70 6.82 -9.60
CA PHE A 3 -8.67 6.83 -8.56
C PHE A 3 -8.08 5.42 -8.43
N HIS A 4 -6.78 5.28 -8.63
CA HIS A 4 -6.08 4.00 -8.57
C HIS A 4 -5.17 3.97 -7.35
N LEU A 5 -5.27 2.91 -6.56
CA LEU A 5 -4.37 2.61 -5.47
C LEU A 5 -3.54 1.39 -5.85
N ARG A 6 -2.22 1.50 -5.76
CA ARG A 6 -1.27 0.43 -6.09
C ARG A 6 -0.36 0.16 -4.92
N VAL A 7 -0.12 -1.10 -4.62
CA VAL A 7 0.91 -1.53 -3.68
C VAL A 7 2.07 -2.14 -4.46
N LYS A 8 3.27 -1.59 -4.29
CA LYS A 8 4.48 -1.96 -5.03
C LYS A 8 5.60 -2.30 -4.07
N LEU A 9 6.44 -3.26 -4.44
CA LEU A 9 7.72 -3.50 -3.78
C LEU A 9 8.79 -2.64 -4.47
N LEU A 10 9.49 -1.80 -3.71
CA LEU A 10 10.62 -1.03 -4.24
C LEU A 10 11.88 -1.90 -4.27
N LEU A 11 12.30 -2.29 -5.47
CA LEU A 11 13.55 -3.01 -5.69
C LEU A 11 14.63 -2.03 -6.14
N ASN A 12 15.73 -1.99 -5.38
CA ASN A 12 16.91 -1.22 -5.74
C ASN A 12 17.93 -2.15 -6.40
N ILE A 13 18.83 -1.59 -7.22
CA ILE A 13 19.91 -2.34 -7.85
C ILE A 13 21.21 -1.98 -7.15
N ASP A 14 21.92 -3.00 -6.66
CA ASP A 14 23.23 -2.82 -6.06
C ASP A 14 24.23 -2.47 -7.17
N SER A 15 24.92 -1.33 -7.03
CA SER A 15 25.78 -0.79 -8.10
C SER A 15 27.08 -1.58 -8.29
N VAL A 16 27.43 -2.44 -7.34
CA VAL A 16 28.66 -3.26 -7.38
C VAL A 16 28.37 -4.63 -8.00
N THR A 17 27.29 -5.27 -7.56
CA THR A 17 26.92 -6.65 -7.96
C THR A 17 25.94 -6.68 -9.13
N GLY A 18 25.21 -5.59 -9.38
CA GLY A 18 24.12 -5.52 -10.36
C GLY A 18 22.87 -6.31 -9.93
N ALA A 19 22.85 -6.88 -8.73
CA ALA A 19 21.74 -7.68 -8.22
C ALA A 19 20.67 -6.78 -7.57
N PRO A 20 19.38 -7.17 -7.66
CA PRO A 20 18.33 -6.49 -6.92
C PRO A 20 18.46 -6.73 -5.41
N PHE A 21 18.17 -5.69 -4.63
CA PHE A 21 18.14 -5.74 -3.17
C PHE A 21 16.95 -4.93 -2.63
N ILE A 22 16.57 -5.27 -1.41
CA ILE A 22 15.60 -4.54 -0.59
C ILE A 22 16.30 -3.95 0.64
N TYR A 23 15.68 -2.94 1.23
CA TYR A 23 16.12 -2.44 2.53
C TYR A 23 15.41 -3.21 3.64
N GLY A 24 16.19 -3.70 4.60
CA GLY A 24 15.68 -4.28 5.84
C GLY A 24 16.39 -3.71 7.06
N ALA A 25 15.90 -4.06 8.24
CA ALA A 25 16.51 -3.68 9.51
C ALA A 25 17.26 -4.88 10.11
N LYS A 26 18.52 -4.69 10.47
CA LYS A 26 19.30 -5.67 11.23
C LYS A 26 19.98 -4.96 12.39
N ASP A 27 19.66 -5.38 13.62
CA ASP A 27 20.16 -4.79 14.87
C ASP A 27 19.89 -3.27 14.99
N GLY A 28 18.85 -2.76 14.32
CA GLY A 28 18.46 -1.35 14.32
C GLY A 28 19.07 -0.53 13.17
N ASP A 29 19.99 -1.10 12.40
CA ASP A 29 20.60 -0.47 11.23
C ASP A 29 19.89 -0.87 9.93
N LEU A 30 19.80 0.08 8.99
CA LEU A 30 19.31 -0.16 7.65
C LEU A 30 20.38 -0.90 6.83
N VAL A 31 20.04 -2.10 6.32
CA VAL A 31 20.98 -2.96 5.56
C VAL A 31 20.42 -3.36 4.20
N HIS A 32 21.32 -3.60 3.24
CA HIS A 32 20.96 -4.17 1.94
C HIS A 32 20.78 -5.68 2.08
N ILE A 33 19.58 -6.17 1.76
CA ILE A 33 19.27 -7.60 1.75
C ILE A 33 19.09 -8.03 0.29
N PRO A 34 19.84 -9.03 -0.20
CA PRO A 34 19.63 -9.56 -1.55
C PRO A 34 18.19 -10.00 -1.75
N PHE A 35 17.56 -9.58 -2.83
CA PHE A 35 16.16 -9.92 -3.10
C PHE A 35 16.02 -11.40 -3.45
N ASN A 36 15.16 -12.11 -2.70
CA ASN A 36 14.78 -13.50 -2.98
C ASN A 36 13.30 -13.58 -3.39
N PRO A 37 12.97 -13.80 -4.68
CA PRO A 37 11.57 -13.79 -5.13
C PRO A 37 10.68 -14.83 -4.46
N GLU A 38 11.23 -15.94 -3.97
CA GLU A 38 10.46 -16.98 -3.27
C GLU A 38 9.93 -16.51 -1.91
N GLU A 39 10.59 -15.55 -1.27
CA GLU A 39 10.21 -14.98 0.03
C GLU A 39 9.13 -13.89 -0.09
N HIS A 40 8.94 -13.32 -1.30
CA HIS A 40 7.97 -12.24 -1.54
C HIS A 40 6.79 -12.69 -2.42
N VAL A 41 6.45 -13.98 -2.41
CA VAL A 41 5.25 -14.47 -3.10
C VAL A 41 4.00 -13.97 -2.37
N VAL A 42 3.25 -13.09 -3.04
CA VAL A 42 2.00 -12.54 -2.50
C VAL A 42 0.96 -13.66 -2.38
N PRO A 43 0.36 -13.88 -1.20
CA PRO A 43 -0.71 -14.86 -1.02
C PRO A 43 -1.89 -14.60 -1.97
N GLU A 44 -2.48 -15.65 -2.53
CA GLU A 44 -3.55 -15.56 -3.53
C GLU A 44 -4.74 -14.68 -3.06
N LYS A 45 -5.11 -14.78 -1.78
CA LYS A 45 -6.18 -13.96 -1.19
C LYS A 45 -5.90 -12.45 -1.23
N PHE A 46 -4.63 -12.06 -1.32
CA PHE A 46 -4.18 -10.67 -1.32
C PHE A 46 -3.89 -10.11 -2.71
N CYS A 47 -3.78 -10.95 -3.75
CA CYS A 47 -3.49 -10.49 -5.11
C CYS A 47 -4.48 -9.43 -5.61
N LYS A 48 -5.76 -9.52 -5.21
CA LYS A 48 -6.80 -8.53 -5.55
C LYS A 48 -6.55 -7.13 -4.97
N TYR A 49 -5.65 -6.98 -4.01
CA TYR A 49 -5.34 -5.72 -3.34
C TYR A 49 -4.07 -5.04 -3.87
N LEU A 50 -3.31 -5.69 -4.74
CA LEU A 50 -2.11 -5.11 -5.36
C LEU A 50 -2.44 -3.90 -6.24
N GLU A 51 -3.52 -3.97 -6.99
CA GLU A 51 -4.05 -2.86 -7.78
C GLU A 51 -5.56 -2.75 -7.54
N GLN A 52 -5.99 -1.58 -7.09
CA GLN A 52 -7.38 -1.31 -6.77
C GLN A 52 -7.82 -0.03 -7.46
N GLN A 53 -9.06 -0.05 -7.94
CA GLN A 53 -9.69 1.12 -8.55
C GLN A 53 -10.95 1.45 -7.74
N GLY A 54 -11.17 2.73 -7.51
CA GLY A 54 -12.43 3.19 -6.96
C GLY A 54 -12.32 4.52 -6.23
N ASP A 55 -13.34 5.33 -6.40
CA ASP A 55 -13.39 6.69 -5.84
C ASP A 55 -13.45 6.70 -4.32
N HIS A 56 -13.83 5.57 -3.70
CA HIS A 56 -13.82 5.42 -2.25
C HIS A 56 -12.44 5.58 -1.62
N PHE A 57 -11.35 5.33 -2.35
CA PHE A 57 -10.00 5.56 -1.84
C PHE A 57 -9.67 7.04 -1.65
N VAL A 58 -10.44 7.96 -2.24
CA VAL A 58 -10.33 9.40 -1.94
C VAL A 58 -10.47 9.64 -0.44
N LEU A 59 -11.41 8.96 0.24
CA LEU A 59 -11.60 9.10 1.69
C LEU A 59 -10.40 8.55 2.49
N TYR A 60 -9.74 7.51 2.00
CA TYR A 60 -8.54 6.95 2.63
C TYR A 60 -7.39 7.93 2.53
N VAL A 61 -7.18 8.49 1.34
CA VAL A 61 -6.09 9.43 1.07
C VAL A 61 -6.36 10.80 1.69
N GLU A 62 -7.60 11.30 1.71
CA GLU A 62 -7.95 12.51 2.46
C GLU A 62 -7.67 12.35 3.96
N HIS A 63 -8.03 11.20 4.54
CA HIS A 63 -7.73 10.94 5.94
C HIS A 63 -6.21 11.00 6.17
N PHE A 64 -5.43 10.35 5.31
CA PHE A 64 -3.98 10.33 5.40
C PHE A 64 -3.33 11.71 5.16
N ILE A 65 -3.74 12.47 4.14
CA ILE A 65 -3.19 13.81 3.81
C ILE A 65 -3.46 14.82 4.93
N ASN A 66 -4.56 14.67 5.67
CA ASN A 66 -4.80 15.51 6.84
C ASN A 66 -3.75 15.31 7.95
N PHE A 67 -2.99 14.20 7.92
CA PHE A 67 -1.89 13.91 8.85
C PHE A 67 -0.51 14.10 8.25
N ASN A 68 -0.36 14.10 6.92
CA ASN A 68 0.95 14.14 6.26
C ASN A 68 0.91 15.00 4.98
N ASN A 69 1.92 15.85 4.77
CA ASN A 69 2.01 16.74 3.60
C ASN A 69 1.90 15.97 2.27
N PHE A 70 1.57 16.65 1.17
CA PHE A 70 1.41 16.05 -0.17
C PHE A 70 2.55 15.08 -0.56
N VAL A 71 2.32 13.79 -0.35
CA VAL A 71 3.14 12.69 -0.89
C VAL A 71 2.33 11.99 -1.98
N GLN A 72 2.98 11.45 -3.02
CA GLN A 72 2.31 10.60 -4.04
C GLN A 72 2.43 9.11 -3.71
N GLN A 73 3.35 8.79 -2.80
CA GLN A 73 3.67 7.45 -2.34
C GLN A 73 4.05 7.50 -0.87
N VAL A 74 3.71 6.46 -0.13
CA VAL A 74 4.07 6.28 1.29
C VAL A 74 4.37 4.82 1.56
N THR A 75 5.11 4.53 2.63
CA THR A 75 5.27 3.14 3.04
C THR A 75 3.92 2.55 3.47
N CYS A 76 3.74 1.24 3.29
CA CYS A 76 2.53 0.57 3.78
C CYS A 76 2.42 0.65 5.32
N GLU A 77 3.56 0.77 6.01
CA GLU A 77 3.64 0.96 7.45
C GLU A 77 3.05 2.31 7.87
N GLU A 78 3.54 3.42 7.32
CA GLU A 78 3.01 4.77 7.59
C GLU A 78 1.51 4.86 7.26
N PHE A 79 1.09 4.28 6.13
CA PHE A 79 -0.32 4.26 5.77
C PHE A 79 -1.18 3.47 6.77
N LEU A 80 -0.64 2.40 7.32
CA LEU A 80 -1.34 1.56 8.30
C LEU A 80 -1.53 2.28 9.65
N GLU A 81 -0.59 3.12 10.07
CA GLU A 81 -0.71 3.94 11.29
C GLU A 81 -1.88 4.92 11.22
N HIS A 82 -2.17 5.43 10.03
CA HIS A 82 -3.26 6.35 9.75
C HIS A 82 -4.42 5.68 9.00
N TYR A 83 -4.56 4.36 9.12
CA TYR A 83 -5.61 3.64 8.43
C TYR A 83 -6.99 4.08 8.94
N PRO A 84 -7.92 4.50 8.07
CA PRO A 84 -9.18 5.12 8.51
C PRO A 84 -10.05 4.13 9.28
N ASP A 85 -10.81 4.62 10.26
CA ASP A 85 -11.83 3.81 10.93
C ASP A 85 -13.01 3.54 9.99
N TRP A 86 -13.47 2.28 9.93
CA TRP A 86 -14.59 1.87 9.08
C TRP A 86 -15.86 2.71 9.31
N THR A 87 -16.17 3.04 10.57
CA THR A 87 -17.37 3.80 10.94
C THR A 87 -17.30 5.21 10.39
N LEU A 88 -16.14 5.86 10.49
CA LEU A 88 -15.90 7.19 9.94
C LEU A 88 -15.96 7.19 8.41
N TYR A 89 -15.39 6.16 7.78
CA TYR A 89 -15.48 5.96 6.34
C TYR A 89 -16.94 5.80 5.88
N ASN A 90 -17.71 4.94 6.56
CA ASN A 90 -19.09 4.62 6.17
C ASN A 90 -20.04 5.82 6.34
N LEU A 91 -19.75 6.75 7.26
CA LEU A 91 -20.51 7.99 7.44
C LEU A 91 -20.30 9.02 6.31
N LYS A 92 -19.13 8.98 5.66
CA LYS A 92 -18.75 9.90 4.56
C LYS A 92 -18.97 9.31 3.17
N LYS A 93 -19.61 8.14 3.07
CA LYS A 93 -19.76 7.42 1.82
C LYS A 93 -20.76 8.13 0.90
N GLU A 94 -20.26 9.06 0.10
CA GLU A 94 -20.99 9.70 -1.01
C GLU A 94 -20.82 8.92 -2.33
N PHE A 95 -19.92 7.93 -2.35
CA PHE A 95 -19.58 7.17 -3.55
C PHE A 95 -20.42 5.89 -3.67
N GLU A 96 -21.34 5.86 -4.62
CA GLU A 96 -22.22 4.72 -4.92
C GLU A 96 -21.55 3.64 -5.81
N CYS A 97 -20.35 3.92 -6.34
CA CYS A 97 -19.82 3.19 -7.50
C CYS A 97 -19.13 1.84 -7.22
N TYR A 98 -18.92 1.44 -5.96
CA TYR A 98 -18.25 0.17 -5.63
C TYR A 98 -18.83 -0.52 -4.38
N ASN A 99 -18.96 -1.85 -4.45
CA ASN A 99 -19.36 -2.72 -3.33
C ASN A 99 -18.19 -2.89 -2.33
N TRP A 100 -17.64 -1.78 -1.84
CA TRP A 100 -16.63 -1.78 -0.79
C TRP A 100 -17.31 -2.02 0.55
N THR A 101 -17.11 -3.21 1.10
CA THR A 101 -17.73 -3.68 2.35
C THR A 101 -16.75 -3.59 3.51
N LYS A 102 -17.26 -3.76 4.75
CA LYS A 102 -16.41 -3.87 5.93
C LYS A 102 -15.41 -5.02 5.81
N SER A 103 -15.83 -6.15 5.23
CA SER A 103 -14.93 -7.28 4.95
C SER A 103 -13.77 -6.86 4.06
N ASN A 104 -14.04 -6.09 3.00
CA ASN A 104 -12.97 -5.63 2.11
C ASN A 104 -11.99 -4.69 2.81
N HIS A 105 -12.49 -3.82 3.68
CA HIS A 105 -11.68 -2.94 4.51
C HIS A 105 -10.79 -3.73 5.49
N ASP A 106 -11.37 -4.67 6.23
CA ASP A 106 -10.63 -5.48 7.19
C ASP A 106 -9.58 -6.37 6.49
N GLU A 107 -9.94 -7.01 5.38
CA GLU A 107 -9.04 -7.80 4.54
C GLU A 107 -7.93 -6.94 3.90
N PHE A 108 -8.23 -5.71 3.49
CA PHE A 108 -7.21 -4.80 2.97
C PHE A 108 -6.23 -4.36 4.07
N LYS A 109 -6.71 -4.15 5.30
CA LYS A 109 -5.86 -3.90 6.46
C LYS A 109 -4.96 -5.11 6.78
N GLU A 110 -5.48 -6.32 6.66
CA GLU A 110 -4.68 -7.54 6.79
C GLU A 110 -3.60 -7.64 5.72
N PHE A 111 -3.92 -7.29 4.48
CA PHE A 111 -2.94 -7.24 3.40
C PHE A 111 -1.81 -6.23 3.71
N LEU A 112 -2.14 -5.01 4.14
CA LEU A 112 -1.14 -4.02 4.54
C LEU A 112 -0.25 -4.53 5.68
N LYS A 113 -0.83 -5.17 6.70
CA LYS A 113 -0.03 -5.81 7.76
C LYS A 113 0.88 -6.93 7.26
N TRP A 114 0.42 -7.71 6.29
CA TRP A 114 1.26 -8.73 5.66
C TRP A 114 2.45 -8.08 4.95
N THR A 115 2.24 -6.97 4.23
CA THR A 115 3.34 -6.26 3.58
C THR A 115 4.38 -5.77 4.60
N THR A 116 3.96 -5.16 5.72
CA THR A 116 4.88 -4.64 6.75
C THR A 116 5.61 -5.74 7.52
N ASN A 117 4.97 -6.89 7.74
CA ASN A 117 5.60 -8.03 8.41
C ASN A 117 6.59 -8.78 7.52
N THR A 118 6.41 -8.67 6.20
CA THR A 118 7.34 -9.26 5.24
C THR A 118 8.54 -8.33 5.10
N ASP A 119 8.31 -7.05 4.73
CA ASP A 119 9.36 -6.04 4.60
C ASP A 119 8.82 -4.60 4.63
N SER A 120 9.63 -3.66 5.12
CA SER A 120 9.34 -2.21 5.03
C SER A 120 9.48 -1.63 3.62
N SER A 121 9.82 -2.45 2.62
CA SER A 121 10.05 -2.00 1.23
C SER A 121 8.78 -1.94 0.36
N TYR A 122 7.60 -2.23 0.92
CA TYR A 122 6.32 -2.07 0.23
C TYR A 122 5.76 -0.64 0.37
N PHE A 123 5.41 -0.06 -0.78
CA PHE A 123 4.88 1.30 -0.88
C PHE A 123 3.48 1.28 -1.47
N LEU A 124 2.64 2.14 -0.92
CA LEU A 124 1.33 2.46 -1.44
C LEU A 124 1.43 3.75 -2.27
N GLU A 125 1.00 3.67 -3.53
CA GLU A 125 0.98 4.78 -4.49
C GLU A 125 -0.47 5.05 -4.89
N TRP A 126 -0.85 6.33 -4.96
CA TRP A 126 -2.12 6.75 -5.54
C TRP A 126 -1.91 7.51 -6.85
N VAL A 127 -2.63 7.10 -7.89
CA VAL A 127 -2.54 7.67 -9.23
C VAL A 127 -3.93 8.05 -9.72
N VAL A 128 -4.06 9.26 -10.26
CA VAL A 128 -5.26 9.66 -11.00
C VAL A 128 -5.10 9.21 -12.45
N CYS A 129 -5.90 8.25 -12.88
CA CYS A 129 -5.91 7.82 -14.28
C CYS A 129 -6.98 8.58 -15.07
N TRP A 130 -6.51 9.36 -16.04
CA TRP A 130 -7.33 9.97 -17.07
C TRP A 130 -7.41 8.98 -18.24
N SER A 131 -8.48 8.20 -18.30
CA SER A 131 -8.82 7.44 -19.50
C SER A 131 -9.31 8.43 -20.57
N TYR A 132 -8.52 8.60 -21.65
CA TYR A 132 -8.94 9.27 -22.88
C TYR A 132 -9.81 8.35 -23.73
#